data_AF-A0A1D6G8C9-F1
#
_entry.id   AF-A0A1D6G8C9-F1
#
_cell.length_a   1.000
_cell.length_b   1.000
_cell.length_c   1.000
_cell.angle_alpha   90.00
_cell.angle_beta   90.00
_cell.angle_gamma   90.00
#
_symmetry.space_group_name_H-M   'P 1'
#
loop_
_entity.id
_entity.type
_entity.pdbx_description
1 polymer ?
#
loop_
_entity_poly.entity_id
_entity_poly.type
_entity_poly.pdbx_seq_one_letter_code
_entity_poly.pdbx_strand_id
1 'polypeptide(L)'
;MYVARESTKLWRRVCAETTAELQLLLQKWQLLLAGLVFQYIHGLAARGVHYLHQPGPLLQDLGFMALPELGQEKGYLSESVFTFIFISFLLWSFHPFIYHSKRFYTVLLWRRVLAFLVASQFLRIMTFYSTQLPGPNYHCREGSKLATLPPPNNALEVLLINFPRGVLFGCGDLIFSSHMIFTLVFVRTYHKYGSNRLIKLLSWFMAVIQSLLIIASRKHYTVDVVVAW
;
A
#
# COMPACT_ATOMS: atom_id res chain seq x y z
N MET A 1 1.78 -44.29 3.66
CA MET A 1 3.24 -44.17 3.38
C MET A 1 3.58 -43.08 2.34
N TYR A 2 2.82 -42.91 1.25
CA TYR A 2 3.11 -41.90 0.21
C TYR A 2 3.08 -40.45 0.73
N VAL A 3 2.08 -40.08 1.54
CA VAL A 3 1.92 -38.74 2.13
C VAL A 3 3.09 -38.38 3.07
N ALA A 4 3.56 -39.32 3.89
CA ALA A 4 4.69 -39.10 4.79
C ALA A 4 6.02 -38.88 4.04
N ARG A 5 6.16 -39.48 2.85
CA ARG A 5 7.35 -39.31 2.01
C ARG A 5 7.36 -37.95 1.31
N GLU A 6 6.20 -37.50 0.83
CA GLU A 6 6.05 -36.17 0.23
C GLU A 6 6.19 -35.04 1.26
N SER A 7 5.64 -35.21 2.47
CA SER A 7 5.84 -34.23 3.55
C SER A 7 7.30 -34.12 3.97
N THR A 8 8.03 -35.23 4.02
CA THR A 8 9.47 -35.23 4.34
C THR A 8 10.31 -34.52 3.26
N LYS A 9 9.96 -34.70 1.97
CA LYS A 9 10.62 -33.99 0.85
C LYS A 9 10.34 -32.49 0.90
N LEU A 10 9.09 -32.10 1.13
CA LEU A 10 8.69 -30.71 1.28
C LEU A 10 9.42 -30.06 2.46
N TRP A 11 9.48 -30.73 3.61
CA TRP A 11 10.16 -30.24 4.81
C TRP A 11 11.65 -29.97 4.57
N ARG A 12 12.39 -30.95 4.03
CA ARG A 12 13.82 -30.77 3.71
C ARG A 12 14.07 -29.58 2.80
N ARG A 13 13.15 -29.38 1.84
CA ARG A 13 13.25 -28.27 0.91
C ARG A 13 12.96 -26.94 1.57
N VAL A 14 11.87 -26.83 2.32
CA VAL A 14 11.57 -25.62 3.09
C VAL A 14 12.76 -25.27 3.98
N CYS A 15 13.38 -26.25 4.66
CA CYS A 15 14.61 -26.03 5.41
C CYS A 15 15.74 -25.48 4.53
N ALA A 16 16.04 -26.12 3.40
CA ALA A 16 17.12 -25.69 2.50
C ALA A 16 16.90 -24.27 1.94
N GLU A 17 15.67 -23.95 1.51
CA GLU A 17 15.28 -22.62 1.05
C GLU A 17 15.38 -21.58 2.15
N THR A 18 14.90 -21.93 3.35
CA THR A 18 14.96 -21.05 4.52
C THR A 18 16.40 -20.76 4.88
N THR A 19 17.30 -21.75 4.86
CA THR A 19 18.72 -21.53 5.13
C THR A 19 19.36 -20.58 4.11
N ALA A 20 19.07 -20.76 2.82
CA ALA A 20 19.60 -19.89 1.77
C ALA A 20 19.06 -18.45 1.87
N GLU A 21 17.76 -18.29 2.08
CA GLU A 21 17.12 -16.99 2.26
C GLU A 21 17.58 -16.32 3.56
N LEU A 22 17.81 -17.08 4.64
CA LEU A 22 18.33 -16.57 5.90
C LEU A 22 19.76 -16.05 5.74
N GLN A 23 20.61 -16.74 4.99
CA GLN A 23 21.95 -16.24 4.67
C GLN A 23 21.88 -14.92 3.89
N LEU A 24 21.00 -14.82 2.88
CA LEU A 24 20.77 -13.57 2.15
C LEU A 24 20.21 -12.46 3.03
N LEU A 25 19.29 -12.80 3.93
CA LEU A 25 18.70 -11.88 4.90
C LEU A 25 19.78 -11.33 5.82
N LEU A 26 20.60 -12.19 6.44
CA LEU A 26 21.69 -11.78 7.32
C LEU A 26 22.73 -10.90 6.62
N GLN A 27 22.93 -11.06 5.31
CA GLN A 27 23.81 -10.18 4.54
C GLN A 27 23.18 -8.84 4.16
N LYS A 28 21.85 -8.77 4.01
CA LYS A 28 21.13 -7.62 3.42
C LYS A 28 20.03 -7.02 4.29
N TRP A 29 19.91 -7.44 5.56
CA TRP A 29 18.82 -7.07 6.47
C TRP A 29 18.75 -5.56 6.69
N GLN A 30 19.87 -4.85 6.67
CA GLN A 30 19.93 -3.41 6.89
C GLN A 30 19.01 -2.63 5.93
N LEU A 31 18.98 -3.01 4.65
CA LEU A 31 18.15 -2.33 3.65
C LEU A 31 16.66 -2.70 3.79
N LEU A 32 16.37 -3.93 4.21
CA LEU A 32 15.00 -4.34 4.49
C LEU A 32 14.47 -3.62 5.73
N LEU A 33 15.27 -3.57 6.80
CA LEU A 33 14.94 -2.86 8.02
C LEU A 33 14.78 -1.36 7.76
N ALA A 34 15.70 -0.75 7.01
CA ALA A 34 15.58 0.66 6.62
C ALA A 34 14.28 0.92 5.84
N GLY A 35 13.91 0.03 4.91
CA GLY A 35 12.64 0.12 4.19
C GLY A 35 11.41 0.03 5.10
N LEU A 36 11.42 -0.87 6.10
CA LEU A 36 10.34 -1.02 7.07
C LEU A 36 10.25 0.17 8.04
N VAL A 37 11.39 0.66 8.53
CA VAL A 37 11.46 1.88 9.35
C VAL A 37 10.91 3.07 8.56
N PHE A 38 11.22 3.15 7.26
CA PHE A 38 10.68 4.21 6.41
C PHE A 38 9.15 4.12 6.24
N GLN A 39 8.56 2.91 6.19
CA GLN A 39 7.10 2.77 6.19
C GLN A 39 6.47 3.40 7.43
N TYR A 40 7.12 3.24 8.58
CA TYR A 40 6.69 3.86 9.82
C TYR A 40 6.85 5.38 9.79
N ILE A 41 7.99 5.89 9.30
CA ILE A 41 8.24 7.33 9.12
C ILE A 41 7.19 7.95 8.19
N HIS A 42 6.87 7.28 7.08
CA HIS A 42 5.82 7.70 6.17
C HIS A 42 4.44 7.77 6.86
N GLY A 43 4.09 6.77 7.68
CA GLY A 43 2.86 6.80 8.48
C GLY A 43 2.82 7.96 9.48
N LEU A 44 3.96 8.26 10.11
CA LEU A 44 4.11 9.39 11.02
C LEU A 44 3.93 10.73 10.29
N ALA A 45 4.54 10.87 9.11
CA ALA A 45 4.41 12.05 8.26
C ALA A 45 2.94 12.27 7.82
N ALA A 46 2.26 11.19 7.39
CA ALA A 46 0.84 11.26 7.03
C ALA A 46 -0.03 11.73 8.20
N ARG A 47 0.23 11.23 9.41
CA ARG A 47 -0.46 11.70 10.62
C ARG A 47 -0.10 13.15 10.98
N GLY A 48 1.16 13.54 10.81
CA GLY A 48 1.62 14.91 11.02
C GLY A 48 0.86 15.91 10.15
N VAL A 49 0.65 15.57 8.88
CA VAL A 49 -0.09 16.41 7.92
C VAL A 49 -1.57 16.47 8.25
N HIS A 50 -2.15 15.43 8.85
CA HIS A 50 -3.53 15.48 9.35
C HIS A 50 -3.73 16.54 10.44
N TYR A 51 -2.75 16.75 11.34
CA TYR A 51 -2.83 17.87 12.28
C TYR A 51 -2.80 19.24 11.60
N LEU A 52 -2.17 19.33 10.42
CA LEU A 52 -2.12 20.56 9.62
C LEU A 52 -3.32 20.71 8.68
N HIS A 53 -4.14 19.65 8.54
CA HIS A 53 -5.23 19.63 7.59
C HIS A 53 -6.27 20.69 7.93
N GLN A 54 -6.64 21.50 6.93
CA GLN A 54 -7.77 22.41 7.01
C GLN A 54 -8.88 21.95 6.06
N PRO A 55 -10.10 21.72 6.56
CA PRO A 55 -11.22 21.36 5.70
C PRO A 55 -11.57 22.57 4.82
N GLY A 56 -12.01 22.27 3.61
CA GLY A 56 -12.39 23.28 2.63
C GLY A 56 -13.34 22.70 1.58
N PRO A 57 -13.80 23.52 0.62
CA PRO A 57 -14.67 23.06 -0.46
C PRO A 57 -13.96 22.02 -1.32
N LEU A 58 -14.73 21.06 -1.84
CA LEU A 58 -14.22 20.03 -2.74
C LEU A 58 -13.68 20.66 -4.01
N LEU A 59 -12.49 20.24 -4.43
CA LEU A 59 -11.90 20.68 -5.69
C LEU A 59 -12.64 20.07 -6.87
N GLN A 60 -12.70 20.83 -7.97
CA GLN A 60 -13.25 20.37 -9.22
C GLN A 60 -12.34 19.29 -9.82
N ASP A 61 -12.89 18.09 -10.02
CA ASP A 61 -12.12 16.93 -10.48
C ASP A 61 -12.88 16.19 -11.59
N LEU A 62 -12.20 15.92 -12.71
CA LEU A 62 -12.82 15.30 -13.88
C LEU A 62 -13.26 13.86 -13.62
N GLY A 63 -12.49 13.09 -12.85
CA GLY A 63 -12.92 11.74 -12.47
C GLY A 63 -14.12 11.77 -11.54
N PHE A 64 -14.30 12.82 -10.75
CA PHE A 64 -15.51 13.00 -9.96
C PHE A 64 -16.75 13.31 -10.78
N MET A 65 -16.60 14.02 -11.90
CA MET A 65 -17.69 14.26 -12.84
C MET A 65 -18.01 13.02 -13.68
N ALA A 66 -16.98 12.26 -14.07
CA ALA A 66 -17.13 11.11 -14.94
C ALA A 66 -17.67 9.86 -14.21
N LEU A 67 -17.31 9.67 -12.93
CA LEU A 67 -17.69 8.49 -12.16
C LEU A 67 -18.79 8.80 -11.14
N PRO A 68 -19.84 7.95 -11.06
CA PRO A 68 -20.88 8.11 -10.05
C PRO A 68 -20.29 7.91 -8.65
N GLU A 69 -20.79 8.67 -7.69
CA GLU A 69 -20.39 8.49 -6.30
C GLU A 69 -20.94 7.19 -5.72
N LEU A 70 -20.09 6.43 -5.03
CA LEU A 70 -20.50 5.18 -4.39
C LEU A 70 -21.28 5.39 -3.07
N GLY A 71 -21.14 6.57 -2.46
CA GLY A 71 -21.62 6.86 -1.11
C GLY A 71 -20.71 6.30 -0.01
N GLN A 72 -20.93 6.76 1.22
CA GLN A 72 -20.13 6.38 2.38
C GLN A 72 -20.28 4.89 2.74
N GLU A 73 -21.48 4.33 2.58
CA GLU A 73 -21.77 2.93 2.90
C GLU A 73 -20.97 1.94 2.06
N LYS A 74 -20.70 2.27 0.79
CA LYS A 74 -19.96 1.40 -0.14
C LYS A 74 -18.47 1.74 -0.22
N GLY A 75 -17.98 2.68 0.60
CA GLY A 75 -16.58 3.09 0.64
C GLY A 75 -15.61 1.96 1.02
N TYR A 76 -16.09 0.88 1.66
CA TYR A 76 -15.26 -0.29 1.97
C TYR A 76 -14.83 -1.08 0.73
N LEU A 77 -15.55 -0.98 -0.40
CA LEU A 77 -15.26 -1.76 -1.61
C LEU A 77 -13.84 -1.54 -2.12
N SER A 78 -13.37 -0.29 -2.13
CA SER A 78 -12.00 0.01 -2.56
C SER A 78 -10.94 -0.52 -1.59
N GLU A 79 -11.23 -0.61 -0.28
CA GLU A 79 -10.31 -1.23 0.69
C GLU A 79 -10.28 -2.74 0.54
N SER A 80 -11.44 -3.37 0.28
CA SER A 80 -11.53 -4.81 0.08
C SER A 80 -10.73 -5.25 -1.14
N VAL A 81 -10.83 -4.51 -2.26
CA VAL A 81 -10.07 -4.80 -3.47
C VAL A 81 -8.57 -4.59 -3.24
N PHE A 82 -8.17 -3.49 -2.60
CA PHE A 82 -6.77 -3.27 -2.24
C PHE A 82 -6.22 -4.38 -1.33
N THR A 83 -6.95 -4.74 -0.28
CA THR A 83 -6.58 -5.79 0.67
C THR A 83 -6.44 -7.13 -0.04
N PHE A 84 -7.34 -7.44 -0.97
CA PHE A 84 -7.25 -8.64 -1.80
C PHE A 84 -5.98 -8.65 -2.66
N ILE A 85 -5.65 -7.55 -3.34
CA ILE A 85 -4.41 -7.42 -4.13
C ILE A 85 -3.18 -7.58 -3.23
N PHE A 86 -3.19 -6.92 -2.07
CA PHE A 86 -2.10 -6.92 -1.10
C PHE A 86 -1.83 -8.35 -0.58
N ILE A 87 -2.86 -9.03 -0.06
CA ILE A 87 -2.75 -10.40 0.46
C ILE A 87 -2.34 -11.37 -0.66
N SER A 88 -2.92 -11.25 -1.85
CA SER A 88 -2.56 -12.09 -3.00
C SER A 88 -1.09 -11.95 -3.38
N PHE A 89 -0.57 -10.73 -3.39
CA PHE A 89 0.85 -10.46 -3.65
C PHE A 89 1.75 -11.00 -2.54
N LEU A 90 1.37 -10.80 -1.26
CA LEU A 90 2.10 -11.36 -0.13
C LEU A 90 2.23 -12.87 -0.27
N LEU A 91 1.12 -13.58 -0.43
CA LEU A 91 1.10 -15.04 -0.57
C LEU A 91 1.96 -15.51 -1.76
N TRP A 92 1.87 -14.80 -2.90
CA TRP A 92 2.70 -15.10 -4.06
C TRP A 92 4.20 -14.84 -3.80
N SER A 93 4.56 -13.82 -3.03
CA SER A 93 5.97 -13.50 -2.76
C SER A 93 6.70 -14.63 -2.01
N PHE A 94 5.98 -15.40 -1.19
CA PHE A 94 6.50 -16.57 -0.46
C PHE A 94 6.28 -17.91 -1.21
N HIS A 95 5.71 -17.89 -2.40
CA HIS A 95 5.52 -19.07 -3.24
C HIS A 95 6.81 -19.89 -3.51
N PRO A 96 8.02 -19.30 -3.66
CA PRO A 96 9.25 -20.05 -3.88
C PRO A 96 9.61 -21.05 -2.76
N PHE A 97 9.14 -20.83 -1.53
CA PHE A 97 9.36 -21.76 -0.41
C PHE A 97 8.57 -23.07 -0.57
N ILE A 98 7.43 -23.02 -1.26
CA ILE A 98 6.51 -24.15 -1.39
C ILE A 98 6.68 -24.84 -2.75
N TYR A 99 6.76 -24.07 -3.84
CA TYR A 99 6.66 -24.60 -5.21
C TYR A 99 8.02 -24.74 -5.91
N HIS A 100 8.15 -25.77 -6.77
CA HIS A 100 9.40 -26.18 -7.43
C HIS A 100 10.06 -25.16 -8.37
N SER A 101 9.33 -24.13 -8.81
CA SER A 101 9.81 -23.12 -9.77
C SER A 101 10.56 -21.97 -9.06
N LYS A 102 11.90 -22.01 -9.04
CA LYS A 102 12.71 -20.84 -8.64
C LYS A 102 12.87 -19.85 -9.79
N ARG A 103 12.30 -18.65 -9.61
CA ARG A 103 12.57 -17.50 -10.47
C ARG A 103 13.21 -16.32 -9.74
N PHE A 104 13.05 -16.25 -8.42
CA PHE A 104 13.57 -15.16 -7.59
C PHE A 104 13.75 -15.63 -6.15
N TYR A 105 14.60 -14.92 -5.41
CA TYR A 105 14.69 -15.00 -3.95
C TYR A 105 13.79 -13.94 -3.32
N THR A 106 13.04 -14.33 -2.30
CA THR A 106 12.05 -13.53 -1.58
C THR A 106 12.71 -12.29 -0.95
N VAL A 107 13.87 -12.46 -0.31
CA VAL A 107 14.65 -11.35 0.29
C VAL A 107 15.04 -10.31 -0.76
N LEU A 108 15.50 -10.76 -1.94
CA LEU A 108 15.91 -9.85 -3.01
C LEU A 108 14.72 -9.16 -3.68
N LEU A 109 13.59 -9.86 -3.79
CA LEU A 109 12.34 -9.28 -4.29
C LEU A 109 11.83 -8.18 -3.35
N TRP A 110 11.74 -8.46 -2.05
CA TRP A 110 11.30 -7.48 -1.06
C TRP A 110 12.24 -6.29 -0.94
N ARG A 111 13.55 -6.49 -1.09
CA ARG A 111 14.50 -5.37 -1.16
C ARG A 111 14.18 -4.42 -2.31
N ARG A 112 13.86 -4.95 -3.50
CA ARG A 112 13.49 -4.14 -4.67
C ARG A 112 12.14 -3.45 -4.46
N VAL A 113 11.14 -4.19 -3.98
CA VAL A 113 9.79 -3.66 -3.69
C VAL A 113 9.88 -2.51 -2.68
N LEU A 114 10.55 -2.71 -1.54
CA LEU A 114 10.73 -1.67 -0.53
C LEU A 114 11.50 -0.46 -1.07
N ALA A 115 12.52 -0.64 -1.91
CA ALA A 115 13.22 0.49 -2.51
C ALA A 115 12.30 1.38 -3.37
N PHE A 116 11.45 0.76 -4.21
CA PHE A 116 10.46 1.52 -5.01
C PHE A 116 9.38 2.17 -4.14
N LEU A 117 8.92 1.48 -3.08
CA LEU A 117 7.95 2.04 -2.14
C LEU A 117 8.54 3.25 -1.39
N VAL A 118 9.75 3.14 -0.88
CA VAL A 118 10.45 4.23 -0.18
C VAL A 118 10.63 5.43 -1.08
N ALA A 119 11.10 5.24 -2.33
CA ALA A 119 11.28 6.34 -3.27
C ALA A 119 9.94 7.05 -3.57
N SER A 120 8.87 6.29 -3.82
CA SER A 120 7.54 6.85 -4.12
C SER A 120 6.94 7.56 -2.91
N GLN A 121 7.08 6.97 -1.72
CA GLN A 121 6.59 7.56 -0.47
C GLN A 121 7.41 8.77 -0.03
N PHE A 122 8.70 8.84 -0.35
CA PHE A 122 9.49 10.03 -0.12
C PHE A 122 8.95 11.20 -0.94
N LEU A 123 8.65 10.99 -2.23
CA LEU A 123 8.01 12.00 -3.07
C LEU A 123 6.65 12.42 -2.50
N ARG A 124 5.85 11.44 -2.03
CA ARG A 124 4.57 11.70 -1.35
C ARG A 124 4.72 12.55 -0.08
N ILE A 125 5.74 12.29 0.76
CA ILE A 125 5.99 13.10 1.96
C ILE A 125 6.35 14.54 1.55
N MET A 126 7.15 14.71 0.50
CA MET A 126 7.47 16.05 0.01
C MET A 126 6.21 16.79 -0.46
N THR A 127 5.32 16.14 -1.21
CA THR A 127 4.06 16.77 -1.64
C THR A 127 3.19 17.14 -0.45
N PHE A 128 2.99 16.22 0.50
CA PHE A 128 2.19 16.46 1.70
C PHE A 128 2.54 17.73 2.49
N TYR A 129 3.83 18.04 2.62
CA TYR A 129 4.30 19.20 3.37
C TYR A 129 4.41 20.45 2.51
N SER A 130 4.55 20.30 1.19
CA SER A 130 4.62 21.43 0.26
C SER A 130 3.24 21.97 -0.13
N THR A 131 2.23 21.10 -0.21
CA THR A 131 0.88 21.41 -0.67
C THR A 131 -0.14 20.86 0.32
N GLN A 132 -1.15 21.67 0.66
CA GLN A 132 -2.23 21.25 1.53
C GLN A 132 -3.54 21.42 0.78
N LEU A 133 -4.11 20.30 0.33
CA LEU A 133 -5.39 20.26 -0.38
C LEU A 133 -6.49 19.76 0.56
N PRO A 134 -7.74 20.23 0.41
CA PRO A 134 -8.88 19.72 1.16
C PRO A 134 -9.15 18.26 0.75
N GLY A 135 -9.34 17.38 1.73
CA GLY A 135 -9.49 15.94 1.50
C GLY A 135 -10.87 15.61 0.91
N PRO A 136 -10.96 14.80 -0.16
CA PRO A 136 -12.24 14.54 -0.81
C PRO A 136 -13.16 13.60 -0.01
N ASN A 137 -12.58 12.87 0.93
CA ASN A 137 -13.24 11.82 1.71
C ASN A 137 -14.29 12.41 2.66
N TYR A 138 -15.41 11.71 2.84
CA TYR A 138 -16.56 12.17 3.62
C TYR A 138 -16.19 12.62 5.04
N HIS A 139 -15.25 11.93 5.70
CA HIS A 139 -14.83 12.25 7.06
C HIS A 139 -13.86 13.43 7.16
N CYS A 140 -13.34 13.93 6.03
CA CYS A 140 -12.44 15.08 5.96
C CYS A 140 -13.15 16.39 5.59
N ARG A 141 -14.45 16.34 5.29
CA ARG A 141 -15.24 17.51 4.89
C ARG A 141 -15.61 18.38 6.09
N GLU A 142 -15.90 19.65 5.82
CA GLU A 142 -16.42 20.59 6.81
C GLU A 142 -17.63 20.01 7.57
N GLY A 143 -17.65 20.18 8.89
CA GLY A 143 -18.68 19.63 9.78
C GLY A 143 -18.43 18.22 10.30
N SER A 144 -17.44 17.49 9.78
CA SER A 144 -17.03 16.20 10.34
C SER A 144 -16.13 16.37 11.57
N LYS A 145 -16.40 15.61 12.64
CA LYS A 145 -15.57 15.58 13.86
C LYS A 145 -14.15 15.02 13.63
N LEU A 146 -13.92 14.34 12.51
CA LEU A 146 -12.64 13.71 12.15
C LEU A 146 -11.83 14.54 11.14
N ALA A 147 -12.37 15.65 10.65
CA ALA A 147 -11.71 16.47 9.63
C ALA A 147 -10.41 17.08 10.16
N THR A 148 -10.45 17.66 11.36
CA THR A 148 -9.29 18.24 12.03
C THR A 148 -8.99 17.48 13.31
N LEU A 149 -7.72 17.11 13.51
CA LEU A 149 -7.28 16.56 14.80
C LEU A 149 -7.03 17.70 15.80
N PRO A 150 -7.42 17.54 17.08
CA PRO A 150 -7.03 18.49 18.12
C PRO A 150 -5.51 18.50 18.28
N PRO A 151 -4.90 19.61 18.74
CA PRO A 151 -3.46 19.67 18.96
C PRO A 151 -3.01 18.55 19.91
N PRO A 152 -1.89 17.86 19.63
CA PRO A 152 -1.45 16.73 20.43
C PRO A 152 -1.01 17.21 21.81
N ASN A 153 -1.46 16.52 22.86
CA ASN A 153 -1.08 16.88 24.23
C ASN A 153 0.36 16.45 24.56
N ASN A 154 0.85 15.40 23.88
CA ASN A 154 2.17 14.82 24.10
C ASN A 154 2.81 14.35 22.80
N ALA A 155 4.15 14.40 22.71
CA ALA A 155 4.91 13.86 21.57
C ALA A 155 4.68 12.35 21.37
N LEU A 156 4.40 11.62 22.45
CA LEU A 156 4.06 10.19 22.40
C LEU A 156 2.76 9.93 21.65
N GLU A 157 1.81 10.87 21.66
CA GLU A 157 0.54 10.70 20.95
C GLU A 157 0.77 10.70 19.43
N VAL A 158 1.66 11.56 18.95
CA VAL A 158 2.03 11.65 17.54
C VAL A 158 2.81 10.41 17.12
N LEU A 159 3.78 9.99 17.95
CA LEU A 159 4.63 8.82 17.69
C LEU A 159 3.85 7.51 17.74
N LEU A 160 2.95 7.31 18.72
CA LEU A 160 2.11 6.11 18.80
C LEU A 160 0.96 6.24 17.79
N ILE A 161 1.24 5.90 16.53
CA ILE A 161 0.22 5.72 15.49
C ILE A 161 -0.76 4.68 16.01
N ASN A 162 -1.99 5.10 16.33
CA ASN A 162 -3.09 4.17 16.56
C ASN A 162 -3.38 3.48 15.21
N PHE A 163 -2.60 2.45 14.87
CA PHE A 163 -2.50 1.81 13.56
C PHE A 163 -3.85 1.60 12.85
N PRO A 164 -4.91 1.05 13.48
CA PRO A 164 -6.18 0.85 12.78
C PRO A 164 -6.94 2.15 12.49
N ARG A 165 -6.84 3.19 13.33
CA ARG A 165 -7.53 4.47 13.06
C ARG A 165 -6.71 5.40 12.18
N GLY A 166 -5.40 5.48 12.40
CA GLY A 166 -4.52 6.40 11.67
C GLY A 166 -4.34 6.03 10.20
N VAL A 167 -4.42 4.74 9.85
CA VAL A 167 -4.31 4.27 8.46
C VAL A 167 -5.64 4.43 7.70
N LEU A 168 -6.78 4.29 8.37
CA LEU A 168 -8.11 4.31 7.76
C LEU A 168 -8.77 5.70 7.73
N PHE A 169 -8.45 6.56 8.71
CA PHE A 169 -9.11 7.87 8.89
C PHE A 169 -8.12 9.04 8.82
N GLY A 170 -7.08 8.93 8.01
CA GLY A 170 -6.15 10.04 7.78
C GLY A 170 -6.72 11.06 6.78
N CYS A 171 -6.71 12.34 7.16
CA CYS A 171 -7.01 13.47 6.27
C CYS A 171 -5.74 14.26 5.95
N GLY A 172 -5.67 14.89 4.78
CA GLY A 172 -4.50 15.64 4.34
C GLY A 172 -4.45 15.80 2.83
N ASP A 173 -3.36 16.39 2.33
CA ASP A 173 -3.02 16.26 0.92
C ASP A 173 -2.74 14.77 0.63
N LEU A 174 -3.27 14.28 -0.47
CA LEU A 174 -3.23 12.87 -0.85
C LEU A 174 -2.58 12.66 -2.22
N ILE A 175 -1.96 13.71 -2.80
CA ILE A 175 -1.15 13.61 -4.01
C ILE A 175 -0.13 12.48 -3.84
N PHE A 176 -0.08 11.60 -4.84
CA PHE A 176 0.43 10.22 -4.79
C PHE A 176 -0.41 9.30 -3.92
N SER A 177 -1.38 8.55 -4.47
CA SER A 177 -2.16 7.58 -3.69
C SER A 177 -1.33 6.35 -3.25
N SER A 178 -1.39 5.99 -1.96
CA SER A 178 -0.62 4.89 -1.38
C SER A 178 -1.17 3.57 -1.86
N HIS A 179 -2.50 3.43 -1.88
CA HIS A 179 -3.18 2.27 -2.48
C HIS A 179 -2.70 2.02 -3.90
N MET A 180 -2.55 3.09 -4.70
CA MET A 180 -2.07 2.98 -6.07
C MET A 180 -0.58 2.66 -6.15
N ILE A 181 0.27 3.34 -5.37
CA ILE A 181 1.71 3.04 -5.30
C ILE A 181 1.93 1.56 -4.97
N PHE A 182 1.30 1.05 -3.90
CA PHE A 182 1.42 -0.35 -3.51
C PHE A 182 0.90 -1.29 -4.60
N THR A 183 -0.30 -1.02 -5.12
CA THR A 183 -0.92 -1.83 -6.19
C THR A 183 -0.03 -1.91 -7.41
N LEU A 184 0.46 -0.78 -7.91
CA LEU A 184 1.28 -0.71 -9.13
C LEU A 184 2.65 -1.35 -8.93
N VAL A 185 3.32 -1.12 -7.79
CA VAL A 185 4.59 -1.79 -7.47
C VAL A 185 4.39 -3.32 -7.44
N PHE A 186 3.30 -3.80 -6.84
CA PHE A 186 2.99 -5.24 -6.78
C PHE A 186 2.66 -5.82 -8.16
N VAL A 187 1.78 -5.17 -8.93
CA VAL A 187 1.38 -5.59 -10.26
C VAL A 187 2.57 -5.61 -11.22
N ARG A 188 3.42 -4.57 -11.22
CA ARG A 188 4.65 -4.54 -12.04
C ARG A 188 5.65 -5.59 -11.61
N THR A 189 5.79 -5.84 -10.31
CA THR A 189 6.66 -6.90 -9.77
C THR A 189 6.17 -8.27 -10.23
N TYR A 190 4.87 -8.55 -10.10
CA TYR A 190 4.28 -9.79 -10.61
C TYR A 190 4.40 -9.91 -12.14
N HIS A 191 4.22 -8.81 -12.87
CA HIS A 191 4.37 -8.81 -14.31
C HIS A 191 5.79 -9.22 -14.75
N LYS A 192 6.82 -8.75 -14.02
CA LYS A 192 8.22 -9.06 -14.29
C LYS A 192 8.61 -10.49 -13.91
N TYR A 193 8.28 -10.95 -12.70
CA TYR A 193 8.77 -12.25 -12.20
C TYR A 193 7.75 -13.39 -12.31
N GLY A 194 6.46 -13.07 -12.35
CA GLY A 194 5.36 -14.04 -12.47
C GLY A 194 5.38 -14.77 -13.81
N SER A 195 4.91 -16.02 -13.81
CA SER A 195 4.85 -16.90 -14.97
C SER A 195 3.49 -16.90 -15.65
N ASN A 196 2.40 -16.81 -14.88
CA ASN A 196 1.05 -17.02 -15.40
C ASN A 196 0.51 -15.75 -16.10
N ARG A 197 0.25 -15.86 -17.42
CA ARG A 197 -0.27 -14.76 -18.25
C ARG A 197 -1.66 -14.30 -17.82
N LEU A 198 -2.53 -15.22 -17.41
CA LEU A 198 -3.88 -14.88 -16.96
C LEU A 198 -3.83 -14.03 -15.69
N ILE A 199 -2.99 -14.40 -14.73
CA ILE A 199 -2.83 -13.62 -13.50
C ILE A 199 -2.24 -12.25 -13.81
N LYS A 200 -1.30 -12.12 -14.76
CA LYS A 200 -0.78 -10.81 -15.18
C LYS A 200 -1.89 -9.90 -15.73
N LEU A 201 -2.74 -10.44 -16.60
CA LEU A 201 -3.87 -9.71 -17.16
C LEU A 201 -4.86 -9.29 -16.07
N LEU A 202 -5.23 -10.24 -15.20
CA LEU A 202 -6.12 -9.98 -14.07
C LEU A 202 -5.52 -8.96 -13.10
N SER A 203 -4.22 -9.01 -12.81
CA SER A 203 -3.54 -8.04 -11.95
C SER A 203 -3.63 -6.61 -12.50
N TRP A 204 -3.41 -6.42 -13.80
CA TRP A 204 -3.58 -5.11 -14.43
C TRP A 204 -5.04 -4.66 -14.45
N PHE A 205 -5.97 -5.56 -14.76
CA PHE A 205 -7.39 -5.27 -14.72
C PHE A 205 -7.86 -4.84 -13.33
N MET A 206 -7.41 -5.54 -12.29
CA MET A 206 -7.68 -5.20 -10.89
C MET A 206 -7.08 -3.85 -10.50
N ALA A 207 -5.91 -3.48 -11.03
CA ALA A 207 -5.32 -2.15 -10.79
C ALA A 207 -6.17 -1.02 -11.38
N VAL A 208 -6.73 -1.24 -12.58
CA VAL A 208 -7.68 -0.28 -13.21
C VAL A 208 -8.96 -0.19 -12.39
N ILE A 209 -9.56 -1.32 -12.00
CA ILE A 209 -10.75 -1.34 -11.14
C ILE A 209 -10.48 -0.61 -9.82
N GLN A 210 -9.35 -0.88 -9.17
CA GLN A 210 -8.95 -0.21 -7.93
C GLN A 210 -8.86 1.31 -8.13
N SER A 211 -8.27 1.76 -9.24
CA SER A 211 -8.17 3.18 -9.58
C SER A 211 -9.55 3.84 -9.67
N LEU A 212 -10.48 3.21 -10.40
CA LEU A 212 -11.84 3.72 -10.58
C LEU A 212 -12.61 3.73 -9.25
N LEU A 213 -12.52 2.67 -8.45
CA LEU A 213 -13.18 2.58 -7.15
C LEU A 213 -12.65 3.60 -6.14
N ILE A 214 -11.35 3.90 -6.17
CA ILE A 214 -10.75 4.93 -5.31
C ILE A 214 -11.35 6.31 -5.61
N ILE A 215 -11.45 6.67 -6.90
CA ILE A 215 -12.02 7.96 -7.33
C ILE A 215 -13.52 8.02 -7.03
N ALA A 216 -14.24 6.94 -7.34
CA ALA A 216 -15.69 6.86 -7.14
C ALA A 216 -16.11 6.80 -5.65
N SER A 217 -15.22 6.31 -4.77
CA SER A 217 -15.38 6.38 -3.30
C SER A 217 -14.99 7.72 -2.69
N ARG A 218 -14.56 8.70 -3.51
CA ARG A 218 -14.09 10.03 -3.10
C ARG A 218 -12.94 9.98 -2.10
N LYS A 219 -12.10 8.94 -2.14
CA LYS A 219 -10.94 8.81 -1.24
C LYS A 219 -9.75 9.65 -1.70
N HIS A 220 -9.59 9.76 -3.01
CA HIS A 220 -8.50 10.48 -3.66
C HIS A 220 -9.05 11.25 -4.85
N TYR A 221 -8.36 12.33 -5.21
CA TYR A 221 -8.61 13.02 -6.47
C TYR A 221 -8.03 12.21 -7.64
N THR A 222 -8.45 12.54 -8.86
CA THR A 222 -7.95 11.88 -10.07
C THR A 222 -6.45 12.12 -10.25
N VAL A 223 -5.96 13.31 -9.87
CA VAL A 223 -4.52 13.63 -9.92
C VAL A 223 -3.69 12.68 -9.06
N ASP A 224 -4.16 12.30 -7.87
CA ASP A 224 -3.46 11.39 -6.95
C ASP A 224 -3.25 10.00 -7.56
N VAL A 225 -4.22 9.57 -8.38
CA VAL A 225 -4.22 8.28 -9.07
C VAL A 225 -3.36 8.36 -10.32
N VAL A 226 -3.54 9.38 -11.17
CA VAL A 226 -2.79 9.54 -12.43
C VAL A 226 -1.30 9.71 -12.18
N VAL A 227 -0.91 10.55 -11.21
CA VAL A 227 0.50 10.76 -10.87
C VAL A 227 1.17 9.49 -10.33
N ALA A 228 0.39 8.56 -9.76
CA ALA A 228 0.92 7.28 -9.28
C ALA A 228 1.17 6.25 -10.39
N TRP A 229 0.49 6.35 -11.55
CA TRP A 229 0.57 5.41 -12.69
C TRP A 229 1.87 5.55 -13.51
#